data_AF-A0A7X1M0P0-F1
#
_entry.id   AF-A0A7X1M0P0-F1
#
_cell.length_a   1.000
_cell.length_b   1.000
_cell.length_c   1.000
_cell.angle_alpha   90.00
_cell.angle_beta   90.00
_cell.angle_gamma   90.00
#
_symmetry.space_group_name_H-M   'P 1'
#
loop_
_entity.id
_entity.type
_entity.pdbx_description
1 polymer ?
#
loop_
_entity_poly.entity_id
_entity_poly.type
_entity_poly.pdbx_seq_one_letter_code
_entity_poly.pdbx_strand_id
1 'polypeptide(L)'
;MPGKQRGEPRPTSAGNRSASDHERRRRLLDIASGFESSVVRFPCVIYVHATTAADLALGLQECRDCAYALGWHVVGTIAWTGERCRTVEHRNLDRAISYFWERRAKALLTVHQAMLPRSGDQYRAFVSTIEAHNGFVHFRKPAAGAPSAERGDGSW
;
A
#
# COMPACT_ATOMS: atom_id res chain seq x y z
N MET A 1 -2.52 -79.50 21.77
CA MET A 1 -3.58 -79.10 20.80
C MET A 1 -4.42 -77.99 21.45
N PRO A 2 -4.81 -76.95 20.70
CA PRO A 2 -4.79 -75.56 21.15
C PRO A 2 -6.18 -74.97 21.47
N GLY A 3 -6.20 -73.85 22.20
CA GLY A 3 -7.42 -73.05 22.41
C GLY A 3 -7.10 -71.55 22.54
N LYS A 4 -6.96 -70.87 21.41
CA LYS A 4 -6.85 -69.40 21.29
C LYS A 4 -8.18 -68.73 21.63
N GLN A 5 -8.19 -67.71 22.49
CA GLN A 5 -9.19 -66.63 22.50
C GLN A 5 -8.45 -65.32 22.82
N ARG A 6 -7.94 -64.60 21.81
CA ARG A 6 -8.61 -63.57 20.99
C ARG A 6 -9.02 -62.36 21.86
N GLY A 7 -8.11 -61.39 21.93
CA GLY A 7 -8.34 -60.11 22.58
C GLY A 7 -9.43 -59.31 21.89
N GLU A 8 -10.23 -58.63 22.69
CA GLU A 8 -11.19 -57.65 22.21
C GLU A 8 -10.47 -56.36 21.78
N PRO A 9 -10.77 -55.83 20.60
CA PRO A 9 -10.19 -54.59 20.12
C PRO A 9 -10.79 -53.41 20.90
N ARG A 10 -9.90 -52.61 21.50
CA ARG A 10 -10.21 -51.24 21.90
C ARG A 10 -10.86 -50.52 20.71
N PRO A 11 -11.99 -49.80 20.90
CA PRO A 11 -12.46 -48.89 19.87
C PRO A 11 -11.40 -47.80 19.69
N THR A 12 -10.62 -47.90 18.61
CA THR A 12 -9.89 -46.76 18.09
C THR A 12 -10.95 -45.77 17.63
N SER A 13 -11.22 -44.79 18.48
CA SER A 13 -11.81 -43.53 18.05
C SER A 13 -10.90 -43.01 16.93
N ALA A 14 -11.26 -43.33 15.69
CA ALA A 14 -10.81 -42.64 14.50
C ALA A 14 -11.34 -41.22 14.64
N GLY A 15 -10.64 -40.44 15.47
CA GLY A 15 -10.99 -39.10 15.82
C GLY A 15 -10.93 -38.29 14.55
N ASN A 16 -12.12 -37.92 14.06
CA ASN A 16 -12.30 -36.81 13.15
C ASN A 16 -11.27 -35.74 13.50
N ARG A 17 -10.34 -35.47 12.58
CA ARG A 17 -9.37 -34.38 12.72
C ARG A 17 -10.21 -33.13 12.96
N SER A 18 -10.28 -32.73 14.22
CA SER A 18 -11.23 -31.70 14.65
C SER A 18 -10.82 -30.39 13.99
N ALA A 19 -11.77 -29.49 13.77
CA ALA A 19 -11.48 -28.14 13.28
C ALA A 19 -10.38 -27.46 14.13
N SER A 20 -10.29 -27.81 15.42
CA SER A 20 -9.24 -27.37 16.33
C SER A 20 -7.83 -27.88 15.96
N ASP A 21 -7.69 -29.08 15.39
CA ASP A 21 -6.38 -29.59 14.95
C ASP A 21 -5.94 -28.92 13.63
N HIS A 22 -6.90 -28.60 12.75
CA HIS A 22 -6.64 -27.77 11.58
C HIS A 22 -6.23 -26.34 11.96
N GLU A 23 -6.92 -25.71 12.90
CA GLU A 23 -6.60 -24.38 13.44
C GLU A 23 -5.21 -24.37 14.10
N ARG A 24 -4.91 -25.41 14.91
CA ARG A 24 -3.60 -25.56 15.56
C ARG A 24 -2.47 -25.70 14.55
N ARG A 25 -2.64 -26.54 13.53
CA ARG A 25 -1.63 -26.72 12.46
C ARG A 25 -1.44 -25.45 11.63
N ARG A 26 -2.53 -24.70 11.38
CA ARG A 26 -2.45 -23.41 10.69
C ARG A 26 -1.62 -22.41 11.48
N ARG A 27 -1.90 -22.25 12.78
CA ARG A 27 -1.09 -21.39 13.67
C ARG A 27 0.38 -21.83 13.75
N LEU A 28 0.66 -23.13 13.77
CA LEU A 28 2.03 -23.63 13.78
C LEU A 28 2.76 -23.38 12.46
N LEU A 29 2.07 -23.44 11.32
CA LEU A 29 2.65 -23.08 10.02
C LEU A 29 2.91 -21.56 9.92
N ASP A 30 2.01 -20.73 10.45
CA ASP A 30 2.20 -19.28 10.51
C ASP A 30 3.39 -18.90 11.40
N ILE A 31 3.60 -19.60 12.52
CA ILE A 31 4.76 -19.41 13.41
C ILE A 31 6.05 -19.97 12.79
N ALA A 32 6.01 -21.19 12.23
CA ALA A 32 7.20 -21.86 11.68
C ALA A 32 7.71 -21.23 10.39
N SER A 33 6.86 -20.51 9.66
CA SER A 33 7.25 -19.72 8.48
C SER A 33 7.94 -18.40 8.85
N GLY A 34 8.10 -18.09 10.14
CA GLY A 34 8.81 -16.89 10.60
C GLY A 34 8.12 -15.58 10.22
N PHE A 35 6.83 -15.62 9.85
CA PHE A 35 6.03 -14.44 9.51
C PHE A 35 5.53 -13.69 10.75
N GLU A 36 6.33 -13.60 11.81
CA GLU A 36 6.29 -12.33 12.55
C GLU A 36 6.91 -11.31 11.61
N SER A 37 6.07 -10.62 10.85
CA SER A 37 6.48 -9.58 9.91
C SER A 37 7.00 -8.35 10.67
N SER A 38 8.10 -8.52 11.40
CA SER A 38 8.89 -7.44 11.99
C SER A 38 9.81 -6.80 10.94
N VAL A 39 9.70 -7.22 9.67
CA VAL A 39 10.34 -6.54 8.54
C VAL A 39 9.89 -5.08 8.60
N VAL A 40 10.81 -4.22 9.02
CA VAL A 40 10.64 -2.78 9.07
C VAL A 40 10.35 -2.33 7.63
N ARG A 41 9.07 -2.12 7.34
CA ARG A 41 8.63 -1.70 6.02
C ARG A 41 8.99 -0.23 5.83
N PHE A 42 9.44 0.10 4.64
CA PHE A 42 9.83 1.47 4.30
C PHE A 42 8.58 2.39 4.37
N PRO A 43 8.56 3.45 5.19
CA PRO A 43 7.35 4.23 5.42
C PRO A 43 7.11 5.26 4.32
N CYS A 44 5.89 5.33 3.80
CA CYS A 44 5.48 6.28 2.77
C CYS A 44 4.15 6.98 3.09
N VAL A 45 3.97 8.17 2.53
CA VAL A 45 2.69 8.90 2.54
C VAL A 45 2.13 8.92 1.13
N ILE A 46 0.83 8.65 0.98
CA ILE A 46 0.13 8.74 -0.31
C ILE A 46 -0.43 10.15 -0.48
N TYR A 47 -0.24 10.74 -1.66
CA TYR A 47 -0.78 12.04 -2.04
C TYR A 47 -1.53 11.94 -3.38
N VAL A 48 -2.84 12.16 -3.37
CA VAL A 48 -3.69 12.03 -4.58
C VAL A 48 -4.69 13.18 -4.64
N HIS A 49 -4.78 13.81 -5.81
CA HIS A 49 -5.81 14.79 -6.15
C HIS A 49 -6.56 14.33 -7.38
N ALA A 50 -7.88 14.47 -7.37
CA ALA A 50 -8.69 14.20 -8.54
C ALA A 50 -9.88 15.17 -8.65
N THR A 51 -10.43 15.30 -9.86
CA THR A 51 -11.63 16.08 -10.12
C THR A 51 -12.90 15.34 -9.69
N THR A 52 -12.91 14.01 -9.82
CA THR A 52 -14.05 13.15 -9.45
C THR A 52 -13.69 12.21 -8.29
N ALA A 53 -14.71 11.75 -7.57
CA ALA A 53 -14.54 10.75 -6.51
C ALA A 53 -14.09 9.38 -7.07
N ALA A 54 -14.53 9.03 -8.28
CA ALA A 54 -14.13 7.78 -8.94
C ALA A 54 -12.63 7.78 -9.27
N ASP A 55 -12.12 8.88 -9.86
CA ASP A 55 -10.69 9.03 -10.17
C ASP A 55 -9.86 9.09 -8.89
N LEU A 56 -10.37 9.70 -7.81
CA LEU A 56 -9.71 9.70 -6.51
C LEU A 56 -9.56 8.29 -5.96
N ALA A 57 -10.64 7.50 -5.99
CA ALA A 57 -10.65 6.12 -5.52
C ALA A 57 -9.68 5.26 -6.33
N LEU A 58 -9.68 5.42 -7.66
CA LEU A 58 -8.74 4.74 -8.55
C LEU A 58 -7.29 5.10 -8.22
N GLY A 59 -6.96 6.39 -8.14
CA GLY A 59 -5.59 6.83 -7.83
C GLY A 59 -5.10 6.36 -6.46
N LEU A 60 -5.98 6.35 -5.46
CA LEU A 60 -5.68 5.79 -4.14
C LEU A 60 -5.39 4.29 -4.20
N GLN A 61 -6.19 3.54 -4.96
CA GLN A 61 -5.98 2.11 -5.13
C GLN A 61 -4.64 1.84 -5.83
N GLU A 62 -4.36 2.55 -6.93
CA GLU A 62 -3.09 2.42 -7.66
C GLU A 62 -1.87 2.73 -6.78
N CYS A 63 -1.94 3.77 -5.94
CA CYS A 63 -0.86 4.07 -5.00
C CYS A 63 -0.73 2.99 -3.91
N ARG A 64 -1.83 2.43 -3.40
CA ARG A 64 -1.78 1.34 -2.41
C ARG A 64 -1.17 0.07 -3.00
N ASP A 65 -1.57 -0.29 -4.21
CA ASP A 65 -1.03 -1.45 -4.91
C ASP A 65 0.47 -1.27 -5.20
N CYS A 66 0.87 -0.07 -5.61
CA CYS A 66 2.28 0.28 -5.80
C CYS A 66 3.08 0.20 -4.48
N ALA A 67 2.57 0.76 -3.38
CA ALA A 67 3.21 0.66 -2.08
C ALA A 67 3.33 -0.80 -1.61
N TYR A 68 2.28 -1.61 -1.81
CA TYR A 68 2.28 -3.03 -1.50
C TYR A 68 3.34 -3.79 -2.31
N ALA A 69 3.39 -3.58 -3.62
CA ALA A 69 4.36 -4.21 -4.51
C ALA A 69 5.81 -3.86 -4.16
N LEU A 70 6.06 -2.66 -3.63
CA LEU A 70 7.37 -2.21 -3.18
C LEU A 70 7.71 -2.65 -1.74
N GLY A 71 6.79 -3.31 -1.04
CA GLY A 71 6.96 -3.66 0.37
C GLY A 71 6.95 -2.45 1.31
N TRP A 72 6.38 -1.34 0.88
CA TRP A 72 6.29 -0.10 1.65
C TRP A 72 5.08 -0.11 2.59
N HIS A 73 5.17 0.68 3.66
CA HIS A 73 4.11 0.85 4.64
C HIS A 73 3.53 2.26 4.55
N VAL A 74 2.23 2.34 4.28
CA VAL A 74 1.53 3.62 4.16
C VAL A 74 1.25 4.18 5.55
N VAL A 75 1.98 5.22 5.95
CA VAL A 75 1.82 5.90 7.25
C VAL A 75 0.75 6.99 7.24
N GLY A 76 0.29 7.38 6.06
CA GLY A 76 -0.67 8.45 5.88
C GLY A 76 -1.21 8.54 4.46
N THR A 77 -2.37 9.18 4.33
CA THR A 77 -2.98 9.47 3.03
C THR A 77 -3.52 10.89 3.03
N ILE A 78 -3.17 11.65 2.00
CA ILE A 78 -3.64 13.00 1.75
C ILE A 78 -4.36 12.95 0.40
N ALA A 79 -5.68 13.06 0.46
CA ALA A 79 -6.55 12.85 -0.67
C ALA A 79 -7.68 13.86 -0.67
N TRP A 80 -7.98 14.46 -1.82
CA TRP A 80 -9.12 15.35 -1.97
C TRP A 80 -9.67 15.37 -3.39
N THR A 81 -10.97 15.63 -3.49
CA THR A 81 -11.70 15.81 -4.75
C THR A 81 -11.95 17.29 -5.04
N GLY A 82 -12.14 17.63 -6.32
CA GLY A 82 -12.62 18.93 -6.76
C GLY A 82 -11.57 19.73 -7.52
N GLU A 83 -11.88 20.98 -7.83
CA GLU A 83 -10.94 21.87 -8.52
C GLU A 83 -9.72 22.18 -7.64
N ARG A 84 -8.58 22.42 -8.30
CA ARG A 84 -7.40 22.89 -7.59
C ARG A 84 -7.57 24.32 -7.15
N CYS A 85 -7.89 24.48 -5.87
CA CYS A 85 -7.74 25.74 -5.18
C CYS A 85 -6.34 25.84 -4.57
N ARG A 86 -5.62 26.93 -4.83
CA ARG A 86 -4.26 27.17 -4.29
C ARG A 86 -4.18 26.99 -2.78
N THR A 87 -5.19 27.45 -2.04
CA THR A 87 -5.23 27.35 -0.57
C THR A 87 -5.33 25.90 -0.09
N VAL A 88 -6.14 25.08 -0.76
CA VAL A 88 -6.29 23.65 -0.42
C VAL A 88 -5.02 22.90 -0.80
N GLU A 89 -4.46 23.19 -1.97
CA GLU A 89 -3.19 22.62 -2.44
C GLU A 89 -2.05 22.92 -1.46
N HIS A 90 -1.85 24.19 -1.07
CA HIS A 90 -0.82 24.57 -0.10
C HIS A 90 -1.01 23.84 1.24
N ARG A 91 -2.22 23.84 1.80
CA ARG A 91 -2.50 23.15 3.07
C ARG A 91 -2.19 21.64 2.98
N ASN A 92 -2.51 21.01 1.85
CA ASN A 92 -2.25 19.58 1.66
C ASN A 92 -0.76 19.29 1.46
N LEU A 93 -0.02 20.19 0.82
CA LEU A 93 1.44 20.08 0.69
C LEU A 93 2.13 20.29 2.04
N ASP A 94 1.69 21.26 2.84
CA ASP A 94 2.20 21.47 4.21
C ASP A 94 1.96 20.22 5.07
N ARG A 95 0.77 19.62 4.95
CA ARG A 95 0.46 18.36 5.60
C ARG A 95 1.32 17.20 5.09
N ALA A 96 1.70 17.19 3.83
CA ALA A 96 2.61 16.19 3.29
C ALA A 96 4.01 16.35 3.87
N ILE A 97 4.51 17.59 3.94
CA ILE A 97 5.81 17.95 4.53
C ILE A 97 5.86 17.56 6.01
N SER A 98 4.77 17.72 6.76
CA SER A 98 4.75 17.40 8.19
C SER A 98 5.10 15.93 8.48
N TYR A 99 4.74 14.99 7.60
CA TYR A 99 5.16 13.58 7.74
C TYR A 99 6.68 13.40 7.66
N PHE A 100 7.38 14.24 6.90
CA PHE A 100 8.83 14.19 6.79
C PHE A 100 9.51 14.89 7.97
N TRP A 101 8.96 16.01 8.43
CA TRP A 101 9.41 16.69 9.66
C TRP A 101 9.28 15.81 10.90
N GLU A 102 8.15 15.13 11.06
CA GLU A 102 7.91 14.17 12.14
C GLU A 102 8.69 12.86 11.97
N ARG A 103 9.49 12.73 10.89
CA ARG A 103 10.24 11.52 10.52
C ARG A 103 9.36 10.26 10.36
N ARG A 104 8.07 10.46 10.08
CA ARG A 104 7.09 9.39 9.89
C ARG A 104 7.09 8.82 8.49
N ALA A 105 7.47 9.59 7.48
CA ALA A 105 7.58 9.14 6.10
C ALA A 105 9.00 9.34 5.55
N LYS A 106 9.35 8.48 4.59
CA LYS A 106 10.59 8.54 3.81
C LYS A 106 10.33 8.59 2.30
N ALA A 107 9.11 8.31 1.86
CA ALA A 107 8.67 8.57 0.49
C ALA A 107 7.31 9.26 0.46
N LEU A 108 7.12 10.13 -0.53
CA LEU A 108 5.81 10.60 -0.98
C LEU A 108 5.45 9.84 -2.25
N LEU A 109 4.35 9.11 -2.22
CA LEU A 109 3.85 8.33 -3.34
C LEU A 109 2.65 9.04 -3.98
N THR A 110 2.71 9.27 -5.28
CA THR A 110 1.61 9.88 -6.05
C THR A 110 1.48 9.24 -7.43
N VAL A 111 0.34 9.43 -8.10
CA VAL A 111 0.07 8.79 -9.39
C VAL A 111 0.92 9.42 -10.50
N HIS A 112 0.95 10.76 -10.58
CA HIS A 112 1.64 11.50 -11.63
C HIS A 112 2.22 12.81 -11.10
N GLN A 113 3.29 13.31 -11.71
CA GLN A 113 3.88 14.61 -11.35
C GLN A 113 2.89 15.76 -11.48
N ALA A 114 1.94 15.66 -12.41
CA ALA A 114 0.88 16.65 -12.56
C ALA A 114 0.08 16.86 -11.26
N MET A 115 0.07 15.90 -10.32
CA MET A 115 -0.58 15.99 -9.00
C MET A 115 0.12 16.97 -8.04
N LEU A 116 1.38 17.29 -8.27
CA LEU A 116 2.20 18.19 -7.46
C LEU A 116 2.13 19.63 -8.01
N PRO A 117 2.78 20.62 -7.36
CA PRO A 117 2.79 22.01 -7.85
C PRO A 117 3.21 22.09 -9.32
N ARG A 118 2.47 22.87 -10.11
CA ARG A 118 2.73 23.03 -11.55
C ARG A 118 3.86 24.00 -11.86
N SER A 119 4.09 24.99 -10.99
CA SER A 119 5.20 25.92 -11.16
C SER A 119 6.51 25.20 -10.88
N GLY A 120 7.47 25.31 -11.79
CA GLY A 120 8.79 24.68 -11.65
C GLY A 120 9.49 25.07 -10.34
N ASP A 121 9.37 26.33 -9.91
CA ASP A 121 9.96 26.80 -8.65
C ASP A 121 9.27 26.20 -7.43
N GLN A 122 7.94 26.14 -7.44
CA GLN A 122 7.18 25.54 -6.33
C GLN A 122 7.42 24.04 -6.23
N TYR A 123 7.51 23.35 -7.38
CA TYR A 123 7.85 21.93 -7.43
C TYR A 123 9.27 21.69 -6.88
N ARG A 124 10.26 22.46 -7.34
CA ARG A 124 11.63 22.35 -6.84
C ARG A 124 11.71 22.62 -5.35
N ALA A 125 11.10 23.70 -4.86
CA ALA A 125 11.07 24.01 -3.43
C ALA A 125 10.44 22.88 -2.60
N PHE A 126 9.34 22.30 -3.08
CA PHE A 126 8.68 21.17 -2.43
C PHE A 126 9.57 19.93 -2.38
N VAL A 127 10.17 19.55 -3.51
CA VAL A 127 11.07 18.38 -3.58
C VAL A 127 12.30 18.58 -2.72
N SER A 128 12.96 19.75 -2.82
CA SER A 128 14.12 20.09 -1.99
C SER A 128 13.79 20.05 -0.50
N THR A 129 12.58 20.46 -0.11
CA THR A 129 12.13 20.35 1.29
C THR A 129 12.03 18.87 1.71
N ILE A 130 11.44 18.02 0.89
CA ILE A 130 11.36 16.57 1.18
C ILE A 130 12.76 15.94 1.28
N GLU A 131 13.66 16.27 0.35
CA GLU A 131 15.03 15.75 0.30
C GLU A 131 15.86 16.20 1.51
N ALA A 132 15.68 17.45 1.97
CA ALA A 132 16.32 17.95 3.18
C ALA A 132 15.98 17.14 4.44
N HIS A 133 14.87 16.38 4.41
CA HIS A 133 14.46 15.47 5.48
C HIS A 133 14.74 13.98 5.18
N ASN A 134 15.67 13.70 4.26
CA ASN A 134 16.01 12.36 3.78
C ASN A 134 14.79 11.61 3.22
N GLY A 135 13.89 12.34 2.56
CA GLY A 135 12.76 11.77 1.83
C GLY A 135 12.96 11.87 0.32
N PHE A 136 12.06 11.24 -0.45
CA PHE A 136 11.98 11.42 -1.89
C PHE A 136 10.55 11.32 -2.40
N VAL A 137 10.32 11.73 -3.65
CA VAL A 137 9.03 11.61 -4.34
C VAL A 137 9.08 10.41 -5.30
N HIS A 138 8.08 9.55 -5.23
CA HIS A 138 7.88 8.43 -6.15
C HIS A 138 6.59 8.62 -6.94
N PHE A 139 6.70 8.46 -8.25
CA PHE A 139 5.55 8.40 -9.15
C PHE A 139 5.24 6.95 -9.44
N ARG A 140 3.97 6.57 -9.29
CA ARG A 140 3.50 5.27 -9.78
C ARG A 140 3.90 5.16 -11.25
N LYS A 141 4.66 4.11 -11.59
CA LYS A 141 4.93 3.79 -12.98
C LYS A 141 3.63 3.24 -13.57
N PRO A 142 3.11 3.80 -14.68
CA PRO A 142 2.01 3.16 -15.37
C PRO A 142 2.43 1.73 -15.74
N ALA A 143 1.57 0.75 -15.48
CA ALA A 143 1.79 -0.59 -15.99
C ALA A 143 1.89 -0.49 -17.51
N ALA A 144 2.97 -1.00 -18.09
CA ALA A 144 3.17 -1.00 -19.54
C ALA A 144 1.96 -1.72 -20.18
N GLY A 145 1.03 -0.95 -20.76
CA GLY A 145 -0.24 -1.47 -21.27
C GLY A 145 -1.47 -0.62 -20.94
N ALA A 146 -1.40 0.36 -20.03
CA ALA A 146 -2.47 1.34 -19.93
C ALA A 146 -2.46 2.22 -21.19
N PRO A 147 -3.55 2.29 -21.98
CA PRO A 147 -3.62 3.22 -23.09
C PRO A 147 -3.49 4.61 -22.49
N SER A 148 -2.39 5.29 -22.82
CA SER A 148 -2.36 6.74 -22.77
C SER A 148 -3.62 7.19 -23.50
N ALA A 149 -4.55 7.81 -22.78
CA ALA A 149 -5.61 8.56 -23.43
C ALA A 149 -4.91 9.69 -24.19
N GLU A 150 -4.46 9.38 -25.41
CA GLU A 150 -4.18 10.37 -26.43
C GLU A 150 -5.44 11.21 -26.48
N ARG A 151 -5.31 12.47 -26.04
CA ARG A 151 -6.24 13.50 -26.45
C ARG A 151 -6.15 13.51 -27.96
N GLY A 152 -7.10 12.84 -28.59
CA GLY A 152 -7.46 13.13 -29.96
C GLY A 152 -7.81 14.61 -29.99
N ASP A 153 -6.91 15.41 -30.52
CA ASP A 153 -7.27 16.69 -31.08
C ASP A 153 -7.08 16.55 -32.59
N GLY A 154 -8.11 15.96 -33.19
CA GLY A 154 -8.38 16.19 -34.59
C GLY A 154 -8.97 17.58 -34.72
N SER A 155 -8.32 18.44 -35.49
CA SER A 155 -9.02 19.43 -36.30
C SER A 155 -8.26 19.66 -37.59
N TRP A 156 -9.06 19.69 -38.65
CA TRP A 156 -8.75 19.85 -40.06
C TRP A 156 -8.20 21.24 -40.38
#